data_AF-A0A0S8KSP4-F1
#
_entry.id   AF-A0A0S8KSP4-F1
#
_cell.length_a   1.000
_cell.length_b   1.000
_cell.length_c   1.000
_cell.angle_alpha   90.00
_cell.angle_beta   90.00
_cell.angle_gamma   90.00
#
_symmetry.space_group_name_H-M   'P 1'
#
loop_
_entity.id
_entity.type
_entity.pdbx_description
1 polymer ?
#
loop_
_entity_poly.entity_id
_entity_poly.type
_entity_poly.pdbx_seq_one_letter_code
_entity_poly.pdbx_strand_id
1 'polypeptide(L)' 'MYFSLLPFVLFWALLFIGRSELGLKWITVCIGIWVGLWLGCAYLKCPGYVFVAGEVLLDVVLLIVVAGGNVRIR' A
#
# COMPACT_ATOMS: atom_id res chain seq x y z
N MET A 1 0.84 -1.08 20.99
CA MET A 1 0.89 -1.43 19.56
C MET A 1 2.19 -0.89 19.01
N TYR A 2 3.21 -1.72 18.83
CA TYR A 2 4.38 -1.31 18.05
C TYR A 2 3.94 -1.33 16.58
N PHE A 3 3.57 -0.17 16.06
CA PHE A 3 3.40 0.00 14.62
C PHE A 3 4.79 -0.16 14.02
N SER A 4 4.99 -1.21 13.22
CA SER A 4 6.17 -1.31 12.39
C SER A 4 6.11 -0.14 11.41
N LEU A 5 6.89 0.91 11.65
CA LEU A 5 6.94 2.09 10.79
C LEU A 5 7.43 1.77 9.38
N LEU A 6 8.09 0.62 9.21
CA LEU A 6 8.71 0.21 7.97
C LEU A 6 7.70 -0.01 6.82
N PRO A 7 6.69 -0.91 6.92
CA PRO A 7 5.67 -1.08 5.88
C PRO A 7 4.90 0.21 5.59
N PHE A 8 4.57 0.99 6.62
CA PHE A 8 3.95 2.30 6.44
C PHE A 8 4.80 3.23 5.56
N VAL A 9 6.08 3.41 5.88
CA VAL A 9 6.99 4.25 5.09
C VAL A 9 7.19 3.69 3.68
N LEU A 10 7.24 2.36 3.55
CA LEU A 10 7.41 1.67 2.27
C LEU A 10 6.22 1.93 1.34
N PHE A 11 4.99 1.83 1.85
CA PHE A 11 3.76 2.11 1.11
C PHE A 11 3.77 3.50 0.49
N TRP A 12 4.06 4.53 1.30
CA TRP A 12 4.12 5.92 0.82
C TRP A 12 5.27 6.14 -0.17
N ALA A 13 6.44 5.51 0.05
CA ALA A 13 7.56 5.58 -0.87
C ALA A 13 7.22 4.94 -2.24
N LEU A 14 6.60 3.76 -2.25
CA LEU A 14 6.16 3.07 -3.46
C LEU A 14 5.09 3.86 -4.20
N LEU A 15 4.15 4.47 -3.49
CA LEU A 15 3.15 5.36 -4.06
C LEU A 15 3.76 6.59 -4.73
N PHE A 16 4.79 7.18 -4.11
CA PHE A 16 5.47 8.35 -4.64
C PHE A 16 6.29 8.00 -5.89
N ILE A 17 7.05 6.91 -5.87
CA ILE A 17 7.85 6.43 -7.01
C ILE A 17 6.93 5.98 -8.14
N GLY A 18 5.89 5.22 -7.82
CA GLY A 18 4.92 4.69 -8.77
C GLY A 18 3.96 5.74 -9.35
N ARG A 19 4.01 7.00 -8.89
CA ARG A 19 3.06 8.05 -9.28
C ARG A 19 3.01 8.27 -10.80
N SER A 20 4.14 8.20 -11.48
CA SER A 20 4.22 8.36 -12.95
C SER A 20 3.61 7.20 -13.71
N GLU A 21 3.70 5.98 -13.17
CA GLU A 21 3.21 4.73 -13.77
C GLU A 21 1.72 4.49 -13.49
N LEU A 22 1.31 4.71 -12.23
CA LEU A 22 -0.05 4.48 -11.75
C LEU A 22 -1.00 5.62 -12.17
N GLY A 23 -0.52 6.84 -12.30
CA GLY A 23 -1.39 8.00 -12.49
C GLY A 23 -2.33 8.27 -11.29
N LEU A 24 -2.98 9.44 -11.31
CA LEU A 24 -3.77 9.96 -10.17
C LEU A 24 -4.95 9.06 -9.76
N LYS A 25 -5.53 8.32 -10.72
CA LYS A 25 -6.69 7.45 -10.48
C LYS A 25 -6.31 6.24 -9.63
N TRP A 26 -5.18 5.60 -9.90
CA TRP A 26 -4.78 4.40 -9.17
C TRP A 26 -4.17 4.73 -7.81
N ILE A 27 -3.53 5.91 -7.68
CA ILE A 27 -3.07 6.44 -6.38
C ILE A 27 -4.24 6.61 -5.41
N THR A 28 -5.34 7.22 -5.85
CA THR A 28 -6.52 7.43 -5.01
C THR A 28 -7.18 6.12 -4.60
N VAL A 29 -7.22 5.12 -5.49
CA VAL A 29 -7.66 3.76 -5.16
C VAL A 29 -6.76 3.12 -4.08
N CYS A 30 -5.44 3.19 -4.24
CA CYS A 30 -4.49 2.60 -3.27
C CYS A 30 -4.62 3.24 -1.89
N ILE A 31 -4.74 4.57 -1.81
CA ILE A 31 -4.98 5.29 -0.56
C ILE A 31 -6.32 4.87 0.05
N GLY A 32 -7.37 4.72 -0.77
CA GLY A 32 -8.68 4.25 -0.31
C GLY A 32 -8.64 2.86 0.30
N ILE A 33 -7.94 1.91 -0.33
CA ILE A 33 -7.75 0.55 0.20
C ILE A 33 -6.97 0.59 1.51
N TRP A 34 -5.89 1.37 1.58
CA TRP A 34 -5.09 1.52 2.80
C TRP A 34 -5.91 2.10 3.97
N VAL A 35 -6.68 3.18 3.72
CA VAL A 35 -7.59 3.76 4.73
C VAL A 35 -8.67 2.75 5.14
N GLY A 36 -9.24 2.00 4.19
CA GLY A 36 -10.23 0.97 4.47
C GLY A 36 -9.67 -0.15 5.35
N LEU A 37 -8.44 -0.59 5.10
CA LEU A 37 -7.74 -1.60 5.89
C LEU A 37 -7.49 -1.11 7.33
N TRP A 38 -7.09 0.16 7.48
CA TRP A 38 -6.88 0.80 8.77
C TRP A 38 -8.18 0.94 9.56
N LEU A 39 -9.24 1.48 8.94
CA LEU A 39 -10.56 1.63 9.56
C LEU A 39 -11.18 0.28 9.92
N GLY A 40 -11.07 -0.72 9.03
CA GLY A 40 -11.55 -2.08 9.27
C GLY A 40 -10.85 -2.73 10.45
N CYS A 41 -9.51 -2.63 10.53
CA CYS A 41 -8.74 -3.14 11.66
C CYS A 41 -9.07 -2.39 12.96
N ALA A 42 -9.28 -1.08 12.91
CA ALA A 42 -9.68 -0.28 14.06
C ALA A 42 -11.08 -0.68 14.58
N TYR A 43 -12.04 -0.89 13.66
CA TYR A 43 -13.41 -1.28 14.01
C TYR A 43 -13.48 -2.71 14.59
N LEU A 44 -12.80 -3.67 13.97
CA LEU A 44 -12.78 -5.07 14.39
C LEU A 44 -11.82 -5.34 15.56
N LYS A 45 -11.07 -4.33 16.03
CA LYS A 45 -10.01 -4.46 17.05
C LYS A 45 -9.01 -5.56 16.68
N CYS A 46 -8.63 -5.62 15.41
CA CYS A 46 -7.69 -6.61 14.92
C CYS A 46 -6.34 -6.49 15.64
N PRO A 47 -5.68 -7.61 15.94
CA PRO A 47 -4.32 -7.57 16.45
C PRO A 47 -3.37 -6.97 15.40
N GLY A 48 -2.38 -6.21 15.86
CA GLY A 48 -1.54 -5.37 14.99
C GLY A 48 -0.81 -6.11 13.87
N TYR A 49 -0.52 -7.40 14.03
CA TYR A 49 0.11 -8.22 12.98
C TYR A 49 -0.81 -8.43 11.77
N VAL A 50 -2.14 -8.41 11.93
CA VAL A 50 -3.10 -8.55 10.81
C VAL A 50 -3.07 -7.31 9.94
N PHE A 51 -3.01 -6.12 10.58
CA PHE A 51 -2.85 -4.86 9.86
C PHE A 51 -1.52 -4.83 9.09
N VAL A 52 -0.42 -5.20 9.74
CA VAL A 52 0.91 -5.29 9.10
C VAL A 52 0.91 -6.28 7.93
N ALA A 53 0.28 -7.45 8.07
CA ALA A 53 0.19 -8.41 6.99
C ALA A 53 -0.59 -7.86 5.79
N GLY A 54 -1.70 -7.15 6.04
CA GLY A 54 -2.46 -6.47 4.98
C GLY A 54 -1.67 -5.36 4.30
N GLU A 55 -0.91 -4.56 5.06
CA GLU A 55 -0.02 -3.52 4.53
C GLU A 55 1.06 -4.11 3.63
N VAL A 56 1.76 -5.16 4.09
CA VAL A 56 2.81 -5.83 3.30
C VAL A 56 2.24 -6.40 2.00
N LEU A 57 1.04 -6.98 2.04
CA LEU A 57 0.40 -7.55 0.86
C LEU A 57 0.07 -6.45 -0.17
N LEU A 58 -0.36 -5.29 0.32
CA LEU A 58 -0.65 -4.13 -0.50
C LEU A 58 0.64 -3.53 -1.09
N ASP A 59 1.73 -3.48 -0.32
CA ASP A 59 3.06 -3.09 -0.80
C ASP A 59 3.59 -4.02 -1.90
N VAL A 60 3.42 -5.34 -1.74
CA VAL A 60 3.80 -6.31 -2.79
C VAL A 60 3.02 -6.06 -4.08
N VAL A 61 1.70 -5.82 -3.98
CA VAL A 61 0.87 -5.51 -5.14
C VAL A 61 1.32 -4.21 -5.81
N LEU A 62 1.56 -3.15 -5.03
CA LEU A 62 2.09 -1.88 -5.54
C LEU A 62 3.43 -2.09 -6.23
N LEU A 63 4.34 -2.85 -5.63
CA LEU A 63 5.65 -3.12 -6.18
C LEU A 63 5.56 -3.88 -7.50
N ILE A 64 4.67 -4.87 -7.63
CA ILE A 64 4.43 -5.60 -8.89
C ILE A 64 3.86 -4.65 -9.94
N VAL A 65 2.91 -3.78 -9.59
CA VAL A 65 2.32 -2.84 -10.55
C VAL A 65 3.34 -1.81 -11.01
N VAL A 66 4.16 -1.27 -10.10
CA VAL A 66 5.22 -0.31 -10.43
C VAL A 66 6.33 -0.96 -11.25
N ALA A 67 6.79 -2.15 -10.87
CA ALA A 67 7.81 -2.88 -11.62
C ALA A 67 7.29 -3.39 -12.97
N GLY A 68 6.03 -3.83 -13.04
CA GLY A 68 5.37 -4.32 -14.25
C GLY A 68 4.98 -3.21 -15.23
N GLY A 69 4.62 -2.03 -14.74
CA GLY A 69 4.42 -0.83 -15.57
C GLY A 69 5.71 -0.45 -16.31
N ASN A 70 6.84 -0.48 -15.59
CA ASN A 70 8.16 -0.18 -16.14
C ASN A 70 8.61 -1.17 -17.25
N VAL A 71 8.10 -2.42 -17.25
CA VAL A 71 8.36 -3.40 -18.33
C VAL A 71 7.57 -3.07 -19.61
N ARG A 72 6.44 -2.36 -19.50
CA ARG A 72 5.53 -2.12 -20.63
C ARG A 72 5.83 -0.84 -21.41
N ILE A 73 6.67 0.06 -20.87
CA ILE A 73 7.01 1.35 -21.47
C ILE A 73 8.31 1.29 -22.31
N ARG A 74 8.96 0.12 -22.43
CA ARG A 74 10.19 -0.05 -23.20
C ARG A 74 10.01 -0.84 -24.49
#